data_AF-A0A0C9V298-F1
#
_entry.id   AF-A0A0C9V298-F1
#
_cell.length_a   1.000
_cell.length_b   1.000
_cell.length_c   1.000
_cell.angle_alpha   90.00
_cell.angle_beta   90.00
_cell.angle_gamma   90.00
#
_symmetry.space_group_name_H-M   'P 1'
#
loop_
_entity.id
_entity.type
_entity.pdbx_description
1 polymer ?
#
loop_
_entity_poly.entity_id
_entity_poly.type
_entity_poly.pdbx_seq_one_letter_code
_entity_poly.pdbx_strand_id
1 'polypeptide(L)'
;MRRWAKAYFEGYHKGRLGTHAKEELLEHNELIQRLIPANQLLVYELGEGWDRLAEFLGVPVPEEPFPHLNESAAFLEEVRDPAEQSS
;
A
#
# COMPACT_ATOMS: atom_id res chain seq x y z
N MET A 1 -23.23 1.87 2.87
CA MET A 1 -21.77 1.63 2.99
C MET A 1 -20.86 2.72 2.41
N ARG A 2 -21.34 3.75 1.69
CA ARG A 2 -20.48 4.77 1.04
C ARG A 2 -20.13 6.02 1.88
N ARG A 3 -20.81 6.26 3.01
CA ARG A 3 -20.58 7.45 3.86
C ARG A 3 -19.37 7.34 4.78
N TRP A 4 -19.08 6.14 5.29
CA TRP A 4 -17.99 5.88 6.23
C TRP A 4 -16.62 5.93 5.55
N ALA A 5 -16.51 5.41 4.33
CA ALA A 5 -15.28 5.53 3.53
C ALA A 5 -14.93 7.01 3.26
N LYS A 6 -15.91 7.83 2.87
CA LYS A 6 -15.68 9.27 2.65
C LYS A 6 -15.23 9.98 3.94
N ALA A 7 -15.91 9.77 5.06
CA ALA A 7 -15.54 10.38 6.34
C ALA A 7 -14.19 9.90 6.88
N TYR A 8 -13.85 8.62 6.66
CA TYR A 8 -12.56 8.05 7.04
C TYR A 8 -11.44 8.62 6.15
N PHE A 9 -11.56 8.55 4.83
CA PHE A 9 -10.51 9.03 3.92
C PHE A 9 -10.36 10.56 3.92
N GLU A 10 -11.45 11.33 3.98
CA GLU A 10 -11.39 12.80 4.05
C GLU A 10 -10.98 13.29 5.45
N GLY A 11 -11.48 12.65 6.52
CA GLY A 11 -11.19 13.07 7.89
C GLY A 11 -9.79 12.70 8.36
N TYR A 12 -9.35 11.47 8.08
CA TYR A 12 -8.06 10.94 8.53
C TYR A 12 -6.88 11.68 7.87
N HIS A 13 -6.99 12.00 6.57
CA HIS A 13 -5.97 12.76 5.83
C HIS A 13 -6.31 14.25 5.66
N LYS A 14 -7.25 14.77 6.45
CA LYS A 14 -7.65 16.20 6.46
C LYS A 14 -8.00 16.76 5.07
N GLY A 15 -8.42 15.91 4.14
CA GLY A 15 -8.67 16.25 2.72
C GLY A 15 -7.43 16.63 1.90
N ARG A 16 -6.21 16.44 2.41
CA ARG A 16 -4.96 16.89 1.75
C ARG A 16 -4.37 15.90 0.75
N LEU A 17 -4.86 14.66 0.67
CA LEU A 17 -4.33 13.66 -0.27
C LEU A 17 -4.26 14.15 -1.72
N GLY A 18 -5.22 14.96 -2.17
CA GLY A 18 -5.24 15.47 -3.55
C GLY A 18 -4.22 16.59 -3.85
N THR A 19 -3.59 17.17 -2.84
CA THR A 19 -2.67 18.33 -3.00
C THR A 19 -1.29 18.11 -2.39
N HIS A 20 -1.18 17.26 -1.35
CA HIS A 20 0.04 17.01 -0.58
C HIS A 20 0.18 15.50 -0.28
N ALA A 21 -0.03 14.66 -1.30
CA ALA A 21 -0.08 13.21 -1.15
C ALA A 21 1.19 12.63 -0.51
N LYS A 22 2.36 13.16 -0.88
CA LYS A 22 3.66 12.68 -0.40
C LYS A 22 3.84 12.98 1.08
N GLU A 23 3.57 14.21 1.49
CA GLU A 23 3.69 14.65 2.88
C GLU A 23 2.72 13.89 3.77
N GLU A 24 1.48 13.70 3.32
CA GLU A 24 0.46 12.91 4.03
C GLU A 24 0.89 11.45 4.23
N LEU A 25 1.49 10.82 3.22
CA LEU A 25 2.01 9.46 3.33
C LEU A 25 3.12 9.36 4.37
N LEU A 26 4.07 10.32 4.35
CA LEU A 26 5.18 10.36 5.31
C LEU A 26 4.68 10.61 6.73
N GLU A 27 3.81 11.60 6.94
CA GLU A 27 3.18 11.89 8.23
C GLU A 27 2.41 10.67 8.78
N HIS A 28 1.70 9.95 7.91
CA HIS A 28 0.99 8.74 8.28
C HIS A 28 1.94 7.61 8.70
N ASN A 29 2.99 7.35 7.92
CA ASN A 29 3.97 6.31 8.24
C ASN A 29 4.66 6.59 9.58
N GLU A 30 4.99 7.84 9.87
CA GLU A 30 5.54 8.24 11.16
C GLU A 30 4.53 8.06 12.31
N LEU A 31 3.26 8.41 12.09
CA LEU A 31 2.22 8.22 13.09
C LEU A 31 2.06 6.75 13.48
N ILE A 32 2.03 5.85 12.50
CA ILE A 32 1.91 4.40 12.74
C ILE A 32 3.13 3.89 13.53
N GLN A 33 4.34 4.28 13.15
CA GLN A 33 5.56 3.89 13.86
C GLN A 33 5.63 4.41 15.31
N ARG A 34 5.02 5.56 15.61
CA ARG A 34 4.94 6.10 16.97
C ARG A 34 3.90 5.39 17.83
N LEU A 35 2.79 4.94 17.23
CA LEU A 35 1.66 4.38 17.96
C LEU A 35 1.80 2.89 18.26
N ILE A 36 2.48 2.13 17.39
CA ILE A 36 2.59 0.68 17.50
C ILE A 36 3.96 0.33 18.12
N PRO A 37 4.00 -0.51 19.19
CA PRO A 37 5.25 -1.02 19.72
C PRO A 37 6.11 -1.70 18.64
N ALA A 38 7.43 -1.46 18.65
CA ALA A 38 8.34 -1.95 17.61
C ALA A 38 8.34 -3.48 17.45
N ASN A 39 8.03 -4.24 18.49
CA ASN A 39 7.93 -5.70 18.41
C ASN A 39 6.63 -6.20 17.76
N GLN A 40 5.68 -5.31 17.48
CA GLN A 40 4.40 -5.59 16.82
C GLN A 40 4.30 -4.93 15.44
N LEU A 41 5.33 -4.21 15.00
CA LEU A 41 5.36 -3.51 13.71
C LEU A 41 6.63 -3.87 12.94
N LEU A 42 6.43 -4.39 11.73
CA LEU A 42 7.49 -4.49 10.72
C LEU A 42 7.34 -3.33 9.73
N VAL A 43 8.34 -2.44 9.68
CA VAL A 43 8.51 -1.54 8.53
C VAL A 43 9.24 -2.32 7.45
N TYR A 44 8.55 -2.49 6.32
CA TYR A 44 8.94 -3.39 5.23
C TYR A 44 8.94 -2.62 3.92
N GLU A 45 10.08 -2.58 3.23
CA GLU A 45 10.18 -1.98 1.90
C GLU A 45 9.77 -2.97 0.81
N LEU A 46 9.15 -2.45 -0.26
CA LEU A 46 8.74 -3.29 -1.39
C LEU A 46 9.95 -3.95 -2.04
N GLY A 47 9.89 -5.28 -2.17
CA GLY A 47 10.95 -6.07 -2.79
C GLY A 47 12.00 -6.65 -1.82
N GLU A 48 11.84 -6.47 -0.50
CA GLU A 48 12.73 -7.10 0.49
C GLU A 48 12.68 -8.65 0.51
N GLY A 49 11.65 -9.26 -0.09
CA GLY A 49 11.52 -10.71 -0.20
C GLY A 49 10.90 -11.38 1.04
N TRP A 50 10.92 -12.70 1.06
CA TRP A 50 10.20 -13.46 2.11
C TRP A 50 10.85 -13.43 3.48
N ASP A 51 12.17 -13.30 3.56
CA ASP A 51 12.94 -13.64 4.77
C ASP A 51 12.51 -12.84 6.01
N ARG A 52 12.56 -11.50 5.93
CA ARG A 52 12.18 -10.62 7.06
C ARG A 52 10.70 -10.72 7.41
N LEU A 53 9.85 -10.92 6.40
CA LEU A 53 8.41 -11.02 6.60
C LEU A 53 8.04 -12.33 7.29
N ALA A 54 8.60 -13.45 6.84
CA ALA A 54 8.37 -14.76 7.41
C ALA A 54 8.90 -14.84 8.85
N GLU A 55 10.11 -14.31 9.11
CA GLU A 55 10.69 -14.21 10.45
C GLU A 55 9.77 -13.42 11.40
N PHE A 56 9.32 -12.24 10.98
CA PHE A 56 8.45 -11.39 11.79
C PHE A 56 7.09 -12.05 12.10
N LEU A 57 6.54 -12.80 11.14
CA LEU A 57 5.27 -13.52 11.29
C LEU A 57 5.41 -14.86 12.03
N GLY A 58 6.64 -15.34 12.27
CA GLY A 58 6.89 -16.62 12.91
C GLY A 58 6.48 -17.83 12.06
N VAL A 59 6.57 -17.72 10.74
CA VAL A 59 6.21 -18.77 9.78
C VAL A 59 7.42 -19.20 8.94
N PRO A 60 7.41 -20.41 8.35
CA PRO A 60 8.46 -20.81 7.39
C PRO A 60 8.48 -19.91 6.16
N VAL A 61 9.67 -19.70 5.60
CA VAL A 61 9.85 -19.02 4.30
C VAL A 61 9.26 -19.90 3.18
N PRO A 62 8.38 -19.36 2.31
CA PRO A 62 7.87 -20.09 1.15
C PRO A 62 8.97 -20.43 0.13
N GLU A 63 8.81 -21.55 -0.59
CA GLU A 63 9.72 -21.93 -1.68
C GLU A 63 9.47 -21.15 -2.98
N GLU A 64 8.30 -20.52 -3.12
CA GLU A 64 7.94 -19.72 -4.28
C GLU A 64 8.62 -18.34 -4.27
N PRO A 65 8.89 -17.75 -5.45
CA PRO A 65 9.46 -16.40 -5.51
C PRO A 65 8.49 -15.38 -4.90
N PHE A 66 9.06 -14.30 -4.35
CA PHE A 66 8.25 -13.19 -3.84
C PHE A 66 7.39 -12.60 -4.98
N PRO A 67 6.08 -12.36 -4.77
CA PRO A 67 5.18 -11.99 -5.85
C PRO A 67 5.38 -10.55 -6.32
N HIS A 68 5.30 -10.35 -7.64
CA HIS A 68 5.31 -9.04 -8.32
C HIS A 68 4.12 -8.95 -9.27
N LEU A 69 2.92 -8.73 -8.71
CA LEU A 69 1.67 -8.86 -9.47
C LEU A 69 0.98 -7.52 -9.79
N ASN A 70 1.32 -6.44 -9.07
CA ASN A 70 0.66 -5.14 -9.22
C ASN A 70 1.64 -4.09 -9.77
N GLU A 71 2.22 -4.37 -10.93
CA GLU A 71 3.05 -3.40 -11.64
C GLU A 71 2.17 -2.35 -12.33
N SER A 72 2.55 -1.08 -12.24
CA SER A 72 1.82 0.04 -12.82
C SER A 72 1.57 -0.13 -14.32
N ALA A 73 2.47 -0.80 -15.05
CA ALA A 73 2.31 -1.08 -16.47
C ALA A 73 1.15 -2.05 -16.74
N ALA A 74 1.04 -3.13 -15.96
CA ALA A 74 -0.07 -4.09 -16.06
C ALA A 74 -1.40 -3.44 -15.70
N PHE A 75 -1.43 -2.56 -14.69
CA PHE A 75 -2.62 -1.78 -14.34
C PHE A 75 -3.02 -0.80 -15.46
N LEU A 76 -2.06 -0.11 -16.09
CA LEU A 76 -2.35 0.81 -17.20
C LEU A 76 -2.85 0.08 -18.46
N GLU A 77 -2.38 -1.14 -18.72
CA GLU A 77 -2.91 -1.98 -19.80
C GLU A 77 -4.34 -2.43 -19.54
N GLU A 78 -4.69 -2.77 -18.29
CA GLU A 78 -6.05 -3.16 -17.90
C GLU A 78 -7.03 -1.97 -17.90
N VAL A 79 -6.55 -0.78 -17.53
CA VAL A 79 -7.35 0.46 -17.48
C VAL A 79 -7.46 1.14 -18.86
N ARG A 80 -6.72 0.69 -19.88
CA ARG A 80 -6.84 1.21 -21.25
C ARG A 80 -8.22 0.84 -21.83
N ASP A 81 -9.02 1.87 -22.10
CA ASP A 81 -10.41 1.78 -22.54
C ASP A 81 -10.56 0.96 -23.85
N PRO A 82 -11.42 -0.09 -23.90
CA PRO A 82 -11.74 -0.79 -25.15
C PRO A 82 -12.40 0.10 -26.22
N ALA A 83 -12.83 1.33 -25.90
CA ALA A 83 -13.41 2.26 -26.87
C ALA A 83 -12.43 2.80 -27.93
N GLU A 84 -11.11 2.69 -27.74
CA GLU A 84 -10.11 3.19 -28.71
C GLU A 84 -9.75 2.20 -29.83
N GLN A 85 -10.27 0.96 -29.81
CA GLN A 85 -10.00 -0.02 -30.87
C GLN A 85 -10.99 0.05 -32.05
N SER A 86 -11.93 0.99 -32.01
CA SER A 86 -12.91 1.21 -33.07
C SER A 86 -12.90 2.67 -33.53
N SER A 87 -11.79 3.13 -34.09
CA SER A 87 -11.70 4.33 -34.93
C SER A 87 -10.59 4.16 -35.97
#